data_AF-A0A076HWA1-F1
#
_entry.id   AF-A0A076HWA1-F1
#
_cell.length_a   1.000
_cell.length_b   1.000
_cell.length_c   1.000
_cell.angle_alpha   90.00
_cell.angle_beta   90.00
_cell.angle_gamma   90.00
#
_symmetry.space_group_name_H-M   'P 1'
#
loop_
_entity.id
_entity.type
_entity.pdbx_description
1 polymer ?
#
loop_
_entity_poly.entity_id
_entity_poly.type
_entity_poly.pdbx_seq_one_letter_code
_entity_poly.pdbx_strand_id
1 'polypeptide(L)'
;MKTALLFSLMLLLPLPELRAQHSVIRYEQAALDFFVENVLPQYQFDLAFCGKTDSRASQFQHLPPCFTADGYSVRDQLAGAAAAATPRQSMSLTWTSSRLKRGCTVRKHRPLLVVFSATQLAEEWFVRVAVGGKHGATHYMFALSGAGQVTRWCRVAESF
;
A
#
# COMPACT_ATOMS: atom_id res chain seq x y z
N MET A 1 2.26 -42.60 -43.71
CA MET A 1 3.11 -41.82 -42.78
C MET A 1 2.32 -40.59 -42.38
N LYS A 2 1.75 -40.60 -41.18
CA LYS A 2 0.79 -39.60 -40.66
C LYS A 2 1.42 -38.87 -39.47
N THR A 3 0.97 -37.63 -39.28
CA THR A 3 1.04 -36.80 -38.07
C THR A 3 2.41 -36.31 -37.61
N ALA A 4 2.81 -35.12 -38.07
CA ALA A 4 3.74 -34.24 -37.37
C ALA A 4 3.41 -32.78 -37.70
N LEU A 5 2.26 -32.27 -37.25
CA LEU A 5 1.85 -30.88 -37.42
C LEU A 5 0.83 -30.54 -36.32
N LEU A 6 1.25 -30.54 -35.05
CA LEU A 6 0.35 -30.21 -33.94
C LEU A 6 1.09 -29.69 -32.69
N PHE A 7 2.19 -28.95 -32.85
CA PHE A 7 2.96 -28.44 -31.70
C PHE A 7 3.28 -26.93 -31.71
N SER A 8 2.68 -26.15 -32.61
CA SER A 8 2.93 -24.69 -32.68
C SER A 8 1.80 -23.82 -32.12
N LEU A 9 0.73 -24.41 -31.56
CA LEU A 9 -0.48 -23.68 -31.15
C LEU A 9 -0.68 -23.60 -29.62
N MET A 10 0.40 -23.47 -28.83
CA MET A 10 0.33 -23.27 -27.37
C MET A 10 1.09 -22.04 -26.86
N LEU A 11 1.55 -21.15 -27.75
CA LEU A 11 2.32 -19.95 -27.38
C LEU A 11 1.51 -18.63 -27.40
N LEU A 12 0.19 -18.71 -27.57
CA LEU A 12 -0.70 -17.54 -27.58
C LEU A 12 -1.75 -17.60 -26.47
N LEU A 13 -1.36 -18.10 -25.29
CA LEU A 13 -2.12 -17.77 -24.09
C LEU A 13 -1.81 -16.30 -23.75
N PRO A 14 -2.81 -15.42 -23.80
CA PRO A 14 -2.60 -14.04 -23.42
C PRO A 14 -2.19 -14.03 -21.94
N LEU A 15 -1.23 -13.17 -21.58
CA LEU A 15 -0.76 -12.92 -20.22
C LEU A 15 -1.43 -11.68 -19.60
N PRO A 16 -2.77 -11.52 -19.57
CA PRO A 16 -3.38 -10.33 -18.98
C PRO A 16 -3.26 -10.33 -17.44
N GLU A 17 -3.20 -11.50 -16.82
CA GLU A 17 -3.16 -11.62 -15.35
C GLU A 17 -1.84 -11.13 -14.73
N LEU A 18 -0.72 -11.27 -15.45
CA LEU A 18 0.58 -10.78 -14.99
C LEU A 18 0.70 -9.24 -15.06
N ARG A 19 -0.06 -8.59 -15.94
CA ARG A 19 -0.12 -7.12 -16.03
C ARG A 19 -0.95 -6.49 -14.92
N ALA A 20 -2.03 -7.14 -14.51
CA ALA A 20 -2.90 -6.62 -13.46
C ALA A 20 -2.19 -6.55 -12.08
N GLN A 21 -1.24 -7.45 -11.81
CA GLN A 21 -0.50 -7.44 -10.55
C GLN A 21 0.61 -6.38 -10.50
N HIS A 22 1.26 -6.08 -11.63
CA HIS A 22 2.29 -5.05 -11.72
C HIS A 22 1.72 -3.62 -11.70
N SER A 23 0.46 -3.41 -12.11
CA SER A 23 -0.13 -2.07 -12.14
C SER A 23 -0.45 -1.51 -10.76
N VAL A 24 -0.61 -2.37 -9.74
CA VAL A 24 -1.05 -1.93 -8.40
C VAL A 24 0.13 -1.64 -7.46
N ILE A 25 1.24 -2.37 -7.60
CA ILE A 25 2.44 -2.13 -6.77
C ILE A 25 3.00 -0.71 -6.92
N ARG A 26 2.81 -0.09 -8.09
CA ARG A 26 3.25 1.28 -8.34
C ARG A 26 2.62 2.29 -7.38
N TYR A 27 1.38 2.06 -6.91
CA TYR A 27 0.72 2.98 -5.98
C TYR A 27 1.25 2.81 -4.56
N GLU A 28 1.51 1.57 -4.14
CA GLU A 28 2.17 1.26 -2.87
C GLU A 28 3.58 1.86 -2.82
N GLN A 29 4.32 1.75 -3.92
CA GLN A 29 5.64 2.36 -4.07
C GLN A 29 5.55 3.89 -4.05
N ALA A 30 4.65 4.51 -4.82
CA ALA A 30 4.49 5.95 -4.85
C ALA A 30 4.11 6.54 -3.48
N ALA A 31 3.26 5.84 -2.72
CA ALA A 31 2.93 6.23 -1.35
C ALA A 31 4.14 6.12 -0.40
N LEU A 32 4.94 5.05 -0.54
CA LEU A 32 6.17 4.89 0.24
C LEU A 32 7.19 5.99 -0.10
N ASP A 33 7.40 6.28 -1.39
CA ASP A 33 8.34 7.31 -1.85
C ASP A 33 7.92 8.68 -1.31
N PHE A 34 6.64 9.03 -1.45
CA PHE A 34 6.10 10.27 -0.90
C PHE A 34 6.29 10.33 0.62
N PHE A 35 5.99 9.25 1.35
CA PHE A 35 6.20 9.18 2.79
C PHE A 35 7.67 9.40 3.15
N VAL A 36 8.59 8.74 2.45
CA VAL A 36 10.03 8.83 2.68
C VAL A 36 10.56 10.24 2.45
N GLU A 37 10.06 10.92 1.42
CA GLU A 37 10.51 12.26 1.04
C GLU A 37 9.89 13.34 1.92
N ASN A 38 8.59 13.24 2.25
CA ASN A 38 7.83 14.35 2.83
C ASN A 38 7.48 14.17 4.31
N VAL A 39 7.35 12.93 4.78
CA VAL A 39 6.84 12.61 6.12
C VAL A 39 7.96 12.10 7.03
N LEU A 40 8.78 11.15 6.56
CA LEU A 40 9.88 10.56 7.31
C LEU A 40 10.87 11.59 7.88
N PRO A 41 11.22 12.69 7.18
CA PRO A 41 12.13 13.69 7.73
C PRO A 41 11.64 14.35 9.02
N GLN A 42 10.32 14.39 9.25
CA GLN A 42 9.71 15.00 10.43
C GLN A 42 9.90 14.18 11.71
N TYR A 43 10.20 12.88 11.57
CA TYR A 43 10.57 12.05 12.71
C TYR A 43 11.96 12.45 13.19
N GLN A 44 12.24 12.30 14.49
CA GLN A 44 13.59 12.50 15.05
C GLN A 44 14.35 11.19 15.28
N PHE A 45 13.78 10.07 14.84
CA PHE A 45 14.30 8.72 15.02
C PHE A 45 14.17 7.90 13.73
N ASP A 46 14.85 6.77 13.68
CA ASP A 46 14.76 5.82 12.58
C ASP A 46 13.51 4.93 12.70
N LEU A 47 12.96 4.52 11.56
CA LEU A 47 11.86 3.55 11.50
C LEU A 47 12.37 2.18 11.04
N ALA A 48 11.78 1.11 11.57
CA ALA A 48 11.92 -0.23 11.02
C ALA A 48 10.97 -0.39 9.82
N PHE A 49 11.37 -1.08 8.76
CA PHE A 49 10.52 -1.41 7.62
C PHE A 49 10.83 -2.80 7.07
N CYS A 50 9.79 -3.59 6.78
CA CYS A 50 9.94 -4.94 6.24
C CYS A 50 10.44 -4.99 4.80
N GLY A 51 10.35 -3.89 4.04
CA GLY A 51 10.66 -3.88 2.61
C GLY A 51 9.58 -4.51 1.74
N LYS A 52 8.35 -4.63 2.24
CA LYS A 52 7.23 -5.22 1.50
C LYS A 52 5.88 -4.69 1.99
N THR A 53 4.85 -4.86 1.18
CA THR A 53 3.47 -4.58 1.58
C THR A 53 2.95 -5.61 2.58
N ASP A 54 2.07 -5.18 3.49
CA ASP A 54 1.31 -6.09 4.35
C ASP A 54 0.36 -6.93 3.47
N SER A 55 0.33 -8.23 3.75
CA SER A 55 -0.56 -9.19 3.08
C SER A 55 -2.02 -9.04 3.52
N ARG A 56 -2.27 -8.36 4.64
CA ARG A 56 -3.61 -8.08 5.13
C ARG A 56 -4.18 -6.86 4.39
N ALA A 57 -5.46 -6.93 4.06
CA ALA A 57 -6.19 -5.80 3.51
C ALA A 57 -6.11 -4.58 4.46
N SER A 58 -6.03 -3.39 3.88
CA SER A 58 -6.07 -2.13 4.62
C SER A 58 -7.33 -2.06 5.48
N GLN A 59 -7.16 -1.91 6.80
CA GLN A 59 -8.28 -1.63 7.69
C GLN A 59 -8.52 -0.12 7.72
N PHE A 60 -9.61 0.35 7.12
CA PHE A 60 -9.92 1.79 7.01
C PHE A 60 -10.69 2.37 8.20
N GLN A 61 -10.73 1.66 9.32
CA GLN A 61 -11.43 2.10 10.53
C GLN A 61 -10.88 3.42 11.13
N HIS A 62 -9.63 3.77 10.79
CA HIS A 62 -8.96 5.01 11.19
C HIS A 62 -8.80 5.96 10.00
N LEU A 63 -9.91 6.24 9.29
CA LEU A 63 -9.92 7.17 8.17
C LEU A 63 -9.53 8.59 8.67
N PRO A 64 -8.45 9.20 8.17
CA PRO A 64 -8.05 10.52 8.65
C PRO A 64 -9.05 11.63 8.26
N PRO A 65 -9.16 12.73 9.05
CA PRO A 65 -10.17 13.77 8.86
C PRO A 65 -10.19 14.43 7.48
N CYS A 66 -9.07 14.52 6.76
CA CYS A 66 -9.08 15.16 5.44
C CYS A 66 -9.85 14.37 4.36
N PHE A 67 -10.20 13.11 4.65
CA PHE A 67 -11.07 12.25 3.83
C PHE A 67 -12.51 12.21 4.36
N THR A 68 -12.82 12.97 5.42
CA THR A 68 -14.15 12.96 6.08
C THR A 68 -15.15 13.97 5.51
N ALA A 69 -14.76 14.80 4.53
CA ALA A 69 -15.72 15.67 3.83
C ALA A 69 -16.86 14.87 3.16
N ASP A 70 -16.61 13.59 2.85
CA ASP A 70 -17.57 12.63 2.28
C ASP A 70 -18.08 11.58 3.32
N GLY A 71 -17.74 11.78 4.60
CA GLY A 71 -18.28 11.06 5.77
C GLY A 71 -18.01 9.55 5.87
N TYR A 72 -18.86 8.87 6.65
CA TYR A 72 -18.86 7.42 6.88
C TYR A 72 -18.99 6.59 5.59
N SER A 73 -19.56 7.19 4.54
CA SER A 73 -19.80 6.52 3.26
C SER A 73 -18.50 6.08 2.58
N VAL A 74 -17.47 6.93 2.56
CA VAL A 74 -16.18 6.61 1.93
C VAL A 74 -15.45 5.54 2.72
N ARG A 75 -15.52 5.59 4.05
CA ARG A 75 -14.93 4.56 4.92
C ARG A 75 -15.52 3.19 4.58
N ASP A 76 -16.84 3.10 4.54
CA ASP A 76 -17.54 1.82 4.33
C ASP A 76 -17.37 1.34 2.88
N GLN A 77 -17.32 2.25 1.90
CA GLN A 77 -16.98 1.94 0.50
C GLN A 77 -15.55 1.39 0.35
N LEU A 78 -14.57 2.01 1.00
CA LEU A 78 -13.18 1.53 0.98
C LEU A 78 -13.04 0.19 1.69
N ALA A 79 -13.71 0.02 2.83
CA ALA A 79 -13.76 -1.27 3.53
C ALA A 79 -14.39 -2.36 2.65
N GLY A 80 -15.50 -2.03 1.97
CA GLY A 80 -16.15 -2.91 1.00
C GLY A 80 -15.25 -3.25 -0.19
N ALA A 81 -14.60 -2.25 -0.79
CA ALA A 81 -13.69 -2.44 -1.92
C ALA A 81 -12.46 -3.28 -1.53
N ALA A 82 -11.91 -3.06 -0.33
CA ALA A 82 -10.80 -3.86 0.19
C ALA A 82 -11.20 -5.30 0.52
N ALA A 83 -12.43 -5.52 0.99
CA ALA A 83 -12.96 -6.85 1.24
C ALA A 83 -13.30 -7.60 -0.06
N ALA A 84 -13.77 -6.89 -1.08
CA ALA A 84 -14.06 -7.45 -2.40
C ALA A 84 -12.79 -7.70 -3.23
N ALA A 85 -11.69 -7.03 -2.91
CA ALA A 85 -10.41 -7.24 -3.58
C ALA A 85 -9.87 -8.65 -3.30
N THR A 86 -9.39 -9.32 -4.35
CA THR A 86 -8.72 -10.62 -4.21
C THR A 86 -7.55 -10.50 -3.24
N PRO A 87 -7.40 -11.40 -2.23
CA PRO A 87 -6.26 -11.40 -1.34
C PRO A 87 -4.95 -11.40 -2.13
N ARG A 88 -4.11 -10.39 -1.89
CA ARG A 88 -2.83 -10.25 -2.59
C ARG A 88 -1.69 -10.77 -1.74
N GLN A 89 -0.72 -11.38 -2.41
CA GLN A 89 0.55 -11.73 -1.78
C GLN A 89 1.31 -10.44 -1.43
N SER A 90 2.07 -10.46 -0.34
CA SER A 90 2.99 -9.36 -0.01
C SER A 90 3.98 -9.15 -1.15
N MET A 91 4.11 -7.91 -1.60
CA MET A 91 4.99 -7.51 -2.70
C MET A 91 6.18 -6.74 -2.15
N SER A 92 7.38 -6.93 -2.73
CA SER A 92 8.59 -6.22 -2.31
C SER A 92 8.55 -4.76 -2.73
N LEU A 93 8.94 -3.86 -1.83
CA LEU A 93 9.03 -2.42 -2.06
C LEU A 93 10.49 -1.96 -1.97
N THR A 94 10.83 -0.97 -2.78
CA THR A 94 12.18 -0.38 -2.81
C THR A 94 12.22 0.91 -1.99
N TRP A 95 13.36 1.22 -1.37
CA TRP A 95 13.55 2.48 -0.65
C TRP A 95 15.03 2.86 -0.63
N THR A 96 15.31 4.17 -0.57
CA THR A 96 16.67 4.72 -0.62
C THR A 96 17.07 5.44 0.67
N SER A 97 16.12 5.76 1.55
CA SER A 97 16.40 6.53 2.76
C SER A 97 17.19 5.72 3.79
N SER A 98 18.30 6.28 4.26
CA SER A 98 19.12 5.72 5.32
C SER A 98 18.40 5.66 6.68
N ARG A 99 17.28 6.39 6.83
CA ARG A 99 16.45 6.44 8.05
C ARG A 99 15.42 5.30 8.14
N LEU A 100 15.20 4.56 7.04
CA LEU A 100 14.45 3.31 7.06
C LEU A 100 15.41 2.13 7.23
N LYS A 101 15.34 1.49 8.40
CA LYS A 101 16.14 0.32 8.72
C LYS A 101 15.34 -0.95 8.44
N ARG A 102 15.99 -1.95 7.87
CA ARG A 102 15.36 -3.26 7.67
C ARG A 102 14.88 -3.84 9.00
N GLY A 103 13.62 -4.24 9.07
CA GLY A 103 13.03 -4.89 10.26
C GLY A 103 11.52 -5.00 10.21
N CYS A 104 10.98 -6.07 10.79
CA CYS A 104 9.54 -6.39 10.78
C CYS A 104 8.85 -6.34 12.14
N THR A 105 9.56 -5.86 13.17
CA THR A 105 9.04 -5.82 14.53
C THR A 105 9.25 -4.46 15.15
N VAL A 106 8.27 -4.03 15.94
CA VAL A 106 8.39 -2.82 16.76
C VAL A 106 9.46 -3.06 17.82
N ARG A 107 10.40 -2.13 17.95
CA ARG A 107 11.44 -2.16 18.99
C ARG A 107 11.37 -0.89 19.83
N LYS A 108 11.90 -0.94 21.05
CA LYS A 108 11.90 0.17 22.02
C LYS A 108 12.33 1.52 21.43
N HIS A 109 13.28 1.51 20.49
CA HIS A 109 13.82 2.72 19.86
C HIS A 109 13.50 2.85 18.37
N ARG A 110 12.70 1.93 17.80
CA ARG A 110 12.40 1.89 16.36
C ARG A 110 10.97 1.42 16.14
N PRO A 111 10.03 2.36 15.96
CA PRO A 111 8.68 2.06 15.51
C PRO A 111 8.70 1.38 14.13
N LEU A 112 7.65 0.59 13.84
CA LEU A 112 7.53 -0.15 12.60
C LEU A 112 6.68 0.62 11.59
N LEU A 113 7.24 0.90 10.41
CA LEU A 113 6.53 1.32 9.23
C LEU A 113 5.88 0.11 8.55
N VAL A 114 4.59 0.22 8.24
CA VAL A 114 3.82 -0.78 7.50
C VAL A 114 3.15 -0.09 6.33
N VAL A 115 3.39 -0.57 5.12
CA VAL A 115 2.69 -0.14 3.90
C VAL A 115 1.64 -1.18 3.57
N PHE A 116 0.38 -0.78 3.47
CA PHE A 116 -0.71 -1.70 3.13
C PHE A 116 -0.93 -1.73 1.62
N SER A 117 -1.58 -2.81 1.16
CA SER A 117 -1.95 -2.95 -0.25
C SER A 117 -2.91 -1.82 -0.68
N ALA A 118 -2.73 -1.32 -1.90
CA ALA A 118 -3.57 -0.27 -2.45
C ALA A 118 -5.01 -0.76 -2.69
N THR A 119 -5.98 0.11 -2.44
CA THR A 119 -7.39 -0.13 -2.67
C THR A 119 -7.91 0.87 -3.69
N GLN A 120 -8.55 0.40 -4.74
CA GLN A 120 -9.17 1.27 -5.73
C GLN A 120 -10.59 1.64 -5.29
N LEU A 121 -10.95 2.91 -5.43
CA LEU A 121 -12.32 3.40 -5.33
C LEU A 121 -12.54 4.42 -6.43
N ALA A 122 -13.49 4.15 -7.33
CA ALA A 122 -13.69 4.90 -8.57
C ALA A 122 -12.36 5.03 -9.37
N GLU A 123 -11.94 6.26 -9.68
CA GLU A 123 -10.73 6.55 -10.47
C GLU A 123 -9.47 6.79 -9.61
N GLU A 124 -9.60 6.72 -8.28
CA GLU A 124 -8.52 6.95 -7.34
C GLU A 124 -8.05 5.66 -6.66
N TRP A 125 -6.78 5.68 -6.26
CA TRP A 125 -6.13 4.62 -5.51
C TRP A 125 -5.78 5.11 -4.13
N PHE A 126 -6.12 4.32 -3.12
CA PHE A 126 -5.93 4.65 -1.73
C PHE A 126 -4.90 3.72 -1.10
N VAL A 127 -3.86 4.30 -0.52
CA VAL A 127 -2.83 3.54 0.20
C VAL A 127 -2.77 4.02 1.64
N ARG A 128 -2.87 3.07 2.57
CA ARG A 128 -2.60 3.33 3.98
C ARG A 128 -1.14 3.01 4.29
N VAL A 129 -0.51 3.86 5.08
CA VAL A 129 0.79 3.61 5.69
C VAL A 129 0.63 3.83 7.19
N ALA A 130 1.08 2.89 8.02
CA ALA A 130 1.03 3.04 9.47
C ALA A 130 2.44 3.04 10.07
N VAL A 131 2.66 3.89 11.06
CA VAL A 131 3.84 3.85 11.93
C VAL A 131 3.39 3.38 13.30
N GLY A 132 3.61 2.10 13.60
CA GLY A 132 3.22 1.46 14.86
C GLY A 132 4.30 1.55 15.93
N GLY A 133 3.91 1.93 17.15
CA GLY A 133 4.74 1.99 18.34
C GLY A 133 4.09 1.31 19.55
N LYS A 134 4.74 1.38 20.72
CA LYS A 134 4.26 0.75 21.97
C LYS A 134 2.92 1.34 22.48
N HIS A 135 2.61 2.58 22.11
CA HIS A 135 1.51 3.37 22.68
C HIS A 135 0.43 3.76 21.67
N GLY A 136 0.48 3.21 20.46
CA GLY A 136 -0.39 3.65 19.37
C GLY A 136 0.21 3.43 18.00
N ALA A 137 -0.58 3.70 16.97
CA ALA A 137 -0.09 3.88 15.62
C ALA A 137 -0.46 5.27 15.10
N THR A 138 0.43 5.84 14.28
CA THR A 138 0.05 6.95 13.41
C THR A 138 -0.28 6.40 12.03
N HIS A 139 -1.50 6.64 11.58
CA HIS A 139 -1.98 6.22 10.26
C HIS A 139 -1.90 7.39 9.30
N TYR A 140 -1.30 7.13 8.15
CA TYR A 140 -1.23 8.01 7.01
C TYR A 140 -2.07 7.39 5.90
N MET A 141 -2.78 8.25 5.17
CA MET A 141 -3.55 7.82 4.02
C MET A 141 -3.23 8.72 2.84
N PHE A 142 -2.99 8.09 1.70
CA PHE A 142 -2.63 8.72 0.44
C PHE A 142 -3.70 8.37 -0.58
N ALA A 143 -4.24 9.39 -1.25
CA ALA A 143 -4.99 9.22 -2.48
C ALA A 143 -4.04 9.49 -3.66
N LEU A 144 -4.09 8.60 -4.64
CA LEU A 144 -3.28 8.66 -5.84
C LEU A 144 -4.20 8.65 -7.06
N SER A 145 -3.90 9.50 -8.03
CA SER A 145 -4.57 9.46 -9.34
C SER A 145 -4.25 8.16 -10.09
N GLY A 146 -4.98 7.87 -11.16
CA GLY A 146 -4.65 6.76 -12.07
C GLY A 146 -3.24 6.83 -12.68
N ALA A 147 -2.58 8.00 -12.65
CA ALA A 147 -1.18 8.17 -13.05
C ALA A 147 -0.17 7.82 -11.93
N GLY A 148 -0.62 7.55 -10.71
CA GLY A 148 0.23 7.25 -9.56
C GLY A 148 0.77 8.49 -8.84
N GLN A 149 0.25 9.68 -9.12
CA GLN A 149 0.61 10.90 -8.40
C GLN A 149 -0.23 11.03 -7.13
N VAL A 150 0.41 11.34 -6.00
CA VAL A 150 -0.29 11.67 -4.76
C VAL A 150 -1.06 12.98 -4.93
N THR A 151 -2.38 12.90 -4.93
CA THR A 151 -3.31 14.04 -5.06
C THR A 151 -3.71 14.60 -3.70
N ARG A 152 -3.75 13.74 -2.68
CA ARG A 152 -4.15 14.10 -1.32
C ARG A 152 -3.47 13.19 -0.31
N TRP A 153 -3.09 13.73 0.84
CA TRP A 153 -2.67 12.92 1.98
C TRP A 153 -3.02 13.59 3.32
N CYS A 154 -3.16 12.77 4.35
CA CYS A 154 -3.23 13.25 5.73
C CYS A 154 -2.93 12.14 6.74
N ARG A 155 -2.88 12.50 8.02
CA ARG A 155 -2.58 11.60 9.13
C ARG A 155 -3.62 11.67 10.25
N VAL A 156 -3.73 10.58 11.00
CA VAL A 156 -4.42 10.51 12.30
C VAL A 156 -3.56 9.67 13.25
N ALA A 157 -3.46 10.11 14.51
CA ALA A 157 -2.73 9.38 15.54
C ALA A 157 -3.72 8.69 16.48
N GLU A 158 -3.45 7.44 16.80
CA GLU A 158 -4.09 6.73 17.90
C GLU A 158 -3.28 6.89 19.17
N SER A 159 -3.98 7.05 20.26
CA SER A 159 -3.48 6.85 21.61
C SER A 159 -4.33 5.76 22.26
N PHE A 160 -3.69 4.70 22.75
CA PHE A 160 -4.34 3.65 23.54
C PHE A 160 -4.35 4.01 25.03
#